data_AF-A0A0F9M6G1-F1
#
_entry.id   AF-A0A0F9M6G1-F1
#
_cell.length_a   1.000
_cell.length_b   1.000
_cell.length_c   1.000
_cell.angle_alpha   90.00
_cell.angle_beta   90.00
_cell.angle_gamma   90.00
#
_symmetry.space_group_name_H-M   'P 1'
#
loop_
_entity.id
_entity.type
_entity.pdbx_description
1 polymer ?
#
loop_
_entity_poly.entity_id
_entity_poly.type
_entity_poly.pdbx_seq_one_letter_code
_entity_poly.pdbx_strand_id
1 'polypeptide(L)'
;LEQQFRDDGALLLGRFEGLNVWSYSRSTTLADGTSVDLIRAKYAEFVTRSPAAENVLYYGAIHDIDAMEAGQFVGRQFSKSYKSANGKLMWLETQSRPLPVPRRPDSMVSMLVVTA
;
A
#
# COMPACT_ATOMS: atom_id res chain seq x y z
N LEU A 1 -9.58 -19.91 19.39
CA LEU A 1 -9.72 -18.87 18.35
C LEU A 1 -8.60 -19.10 17.35
N GLU A 2 -8.78 -20.05 16.43
CA GLU A 2 -7.84 -20.32 15.34
C GLU A 2 -8.41 -19.75 14.05
N GLN A 3 -8.40 -18.43 13.91
CA GLN A 3 -8.57 -17.84 12.58
C GLN A 3 -7.21 -17.28 12.18
N GLN A 4 -6.57 -18.00 11.26
CA GLN A 4 -5.32 -17.64 10.65
C GLN A 4 -5.46 -16.27 9.97
N PHE A 5 -4.46 -15.39 10.14
CA PHE A 5 -4.40 -14.13 9.40
C PHE A 5 -4.67 -14.38 7.92
N ARG A 6 -5.51 -13.55 7.30
CA ARG A 6 -5.63 -13.55 5.84
C ARG A 6 -4.31 -13.08 5.24
N ASP A 7 -4.09 -13.33 3.96
CA ASP A 7 -2.86 -12.90 3.27
C ASP A 7 -2.60 -11.39 3.41
N ASP A 8 -3.65 -10.59 3.54
CA ASP A 8 -3.61 -9.14 3.79
C ASP A 8 -3.14 -8.74 5.21
N GLY A 9 -3.03 -9.69 6.15
CA GLY A 9 -2.62 -9.43 7.53
C GLY A 9 -3.73 -8.94 8.46
N ALA A 10 -4.98 -8.83 7.98
CA ALA A 10 -6.11 -8.46 8.81
C ALA A 10 -6.77 -9.69 9.44
N LEU A 11 -7.14 -9.59 10.71
CA LEU A 11 -7.89 -10.59 11.45
C LEU A 11 -9.28 -10.05 11.77
N LEU A 12 -10.33 -10.74 11.32
CA LEU A 12 -11.70 -10.39 11.71
C LEU A 12 -11.92 -10.78 13.18
N LEU A 13 -12.18 -9.81 14.03
CA LEU A 13 -12.50 -10.05 15.44
C LEU A 13 -13.99 -10.30 15.67
N GLY A 14 -14.83 -9.80 14.76
CA GLY A 14 -16.28 -9.95 14.82
C GLY A 14 -17.00 -8.70 14.35
N ARG A 15 -18.20 -8.47 14.91
CA ARG A 15 -19.06 -7.35 14.57
C ARG A 15 -19.49 -6.61 15.84
N PHE A 16 -19.50 -5.28 15.81
CA PHE A 16 -19.93 -4.42 16.91
C PHE A 16 -20.76 -3.26 16.34
N GLU A 17 -21.96 -3.03 16.86
CA GLU A 17 -22.85 -1.93 16.42
C GLU A 17 -22.99 -1.82 14.90
N GLY A 18 -23.11 -2.98 14.23
CA GLY A 18 -23.24 -3.05 12.76
C GLY A 18 -21.92 -2.97 11.98
N LEU A 19 -20.80 -2.62 12.62
CA LEU A 19 -19.46 -2.50 12.03
C LEU A 19 -18.66 -3.80 12.14
N ASN A 20 -17.91 -4.15 11.10
CA ASN A 20 -16.93 -5.24 11.19
C ASN A 20 -15.67 -4.73 11.89
N VAL A 21 -15.23 -5.43 12.93
CA VAL A 21 -14.05 -5.06 13.72
C VAL A 21 -12.88 -5.94 13.30
N TRP A 22 -11.78 -5.31 12.93
CA TRP A 22 -10.57 -5.98 12.45
C TRP A 22 -9.39 -5.63 13.36
N SER A 23 -8.54 -6.62 13.65
CA SER A 23 -7.19 -6.40 14.17
C SER A 23 -6.20 -6.37 13.01
N TYR A 24 -5.24 -5.46 13.08
CA TYR A 24 -4.19 -5.31 12.07
C TYR A 24 -2.85 -5.05 12.77
N SER A 25 -2.00 -6.08 12.80
CA SER A 25 -0.72 -6.06 13.53
C SER A 25 0.49 -6.11 12.60
N ARG A 26 0.32 -5.68 11.35
CA ARG A 26 1.43 -5.64 10.38
C ARG A 26 2.30 -4.42 10.66
N SER A 27 3.61 -4.63 10.55
CA SER A 27 4.63 -3.60 10.60
C SER A 27 5.44 -3.60 9.30
N THR A 28 6.17 -2.51 9.07
CA THR A 28 7.12 -2.38 7.96
C THR A 28 8.45 -1.85 8.49
N THR A 29 9.53 -2.20 7.80
CA THR A 29 10.87 -1.73 8.12
C THR A 29 11.19 -0.53 7.23
N LEU A 30 11.52 0.60 7.85
CA LEU A 30 11.97 1.80 7.18
C LEU A 30 13.40 1.65 6.64
N ALA A 31 13.82 2.56 5.78
CA ALA A 31 15.15 2.51 5.15
C ALA A 31 16.32 2.59 6.16
N ASP A 32 16.08 3.13 7.35
CA ASP A 32 17.04 3.20 8.45
C ASP A 32 17.07 1.93 9.34
N GLY A 33 16.25 0.92 9.02
CA GLY A 33 16.12 -0.31 9.78
C GLY A 33 15.08 -0.27 10.91
N THR A 34 14.43 0.88 11.15
CA THR A 34 13.41 1.02 12.18
C THR A 34 12.12 0.28 11.78
N SER A 35 11.57 -0.54 12.68
CA SER A 35 10.27 -1.19 12.49
C SER A 35 9.15 -0.28 12.98
N VAL A 36 8.13 -0.06 12.14
CA VAL A 36 6.95 0.75 12.47
C VAL A 36 5.67 0.00 12.15
N ASP A 37 4.69 0.08 13.04
CA ASP A 37 3.36 -0.47 12.80
C ASP A 37 2.64 0.31 11.71
N LEU A 38 1.95 -0.40 10.83
CA LEU A 38 1.20 0.22 9.73
C LEU A 38 -0.09 0.92 10.21
N ILE A 39 -0.63 0.51 11.37
CA ILE A 39 -1.63 1.26 12.12
C ILE A 39 -0.99 1.71 13.42
N ARG A 40 -1.08 3.01 13.72
CA ARG A 40 -0.47 3.61 14.91
C ARG A 40 -1.04 2.99 16.18
N ALA A 41 -0.17 2.72 17.15
CA ALA A 41 -0.58 2.29 18.48
C ALA A 41 -1.58 3.28 19.09
N LYS A 42 -2.59 2.76 19.80
CA LYS A 42 -3.69 3.52 20.44
C LYS A 42 -4.66 4.22 19.48
N TYR A 43 -4.51 4.05 18.16
CA TYR A 43 -5.47 4.55 17.19
C TYR A 43 -6.39 3.44 16.69
N ALA A 44 -7.62 3.81 16.38
CA ALA A 44 -8.55 3.03 15.58
C ALA A 44 -8.82 3.76 14.26
N GLU A 45 -8.78 3.01 13.16
CA GLU A 45 -9.03 3.53 11.81
C GLU A 45 -10.41 3.08 11.35
N PHE A 46 -11.32 4.04 11.16
CA PHE A 46 -12.64 3.81 10.59
C PHE A 46 -12.55 4.01 9.08
N VAL A 47 -12.76 2.94 8.33
CA VAL A 47 -12.64 2.95 6.87
C VAL A 47 -13.96 2.53 6.22
N THR A 48 -14.39 3.31 5.23
CA THR A 48 -15.58 2.97 4.45
C THR A 48 -15.22 1.96 3.34
N ARG A 49 -15.85 0.78 3.37
CA ARG A 49 -15.70 -0.26 2.33
C ARG A 49 -16.57 -0.02 1.08
N SER A 50 -17.53 0.89 1.15
CA SER A 50 -18.43 1.18 0.04
C SER A 50 -17.65 1.68 -1.18
N PRO A 51 -18.01 1.28 -2.43
CA PRO A 51 -17.46 1.87 -3.65
C PRO A 51 -17.60 3.41 -3.68
N ALA A 52 -18.61 3.95 -2.98
CA ALA A 52 -18.81 5.39 -2.85
C ALA A 52 -17.70 6.11 -2.08
N ALA A 53 -16.81 5.41 -1.36
CA ALA A 53 -15.64 6.01 -0.72
C ALA A 53 -14.56 6.43 -1.74
N GLU A 54 -14.58 5.84 -2.95
CA GLU A 54 -13.70 6.21 -4.06
C GLU A 54 -12.20 6.27 -3.68
N ASN A 55 -11.73 5.24 -2.95
CA ASN A 55 -10.31 5.04 -2.66
C ASN A 55 -9.64 4.44 -3.90
N VAL A 56 -8.87 5.26 -4.62
CA VAL A 56 -8.29 4.90 -5.92
C VAL A 56 -6.77 4.92 -5.84
N LEU A 57 -6.13 3.94 -6.48
CA LEU A 57 -4.69 3.92 -6.69
C LEU A 57 -4.39 4.46 -8.09
N TYR A 58 -3.85 5.67 -8.16
CA TYR A 58 -3.39 6.26 -9.42
C TYR A 58 -1.96 5.84 -9.72
N TYR A 59 -1.61 5.81 -11.00
CA TYR A 59 -0.26 5.54 -11.47
C TYR A 59 0.20 6.67 -12.39
N GLY A 60 1.32 7.29 -12.02
CA GLY A 60 1.98 8.29 -12.87
C GLY A 60 2.69 7.65 -14.06
N ALA A 61 3.00 8.46 -15.07
CA ALA A 61 3.85 8.04 -16.18
C ALA A 61 5.24 7.65 -15.69
N ILE A 62 5.82 6.58 -16.24
CA ILE A 62 7.17 6.12 -15.90
C ILE A 62 8.20 6.96 -16.67
N HIS A 63 9.18 7.55 -15.96
CA HIS A 63 10.22 8.40 -16.54
C HIS A 63 11.49 7.59 -16.81
N ASP A 64 11.37 6.59 -17.68
CA ASP A 64 12.48 5.76 -18.13
C ASP A 64 12.69 5.97 -19.63
N ILE A 65 13.94 6.09 -20.08
CA ILE A 65 14.23 6.37 -21.50
C ILE A 65 13.70 5.26 -22.42
N ASP A 66 13.84 3.99 -22.01
CA ASP A 66 13.36 2.85 -22.79
C ASP A 66 11.82 2.83 -22.85
N ALA A 67 11.17 3.24 -21.74
CA ALA A 67 9.72 3.39 -21.66
C ALA A 67 9.19 4.60 -22.45
N MET A 68 9.99 5.67 -22.56
CA MET A 68 9.64 6.87 -23.31
C MET A 68 9.82 6.67 -24.81
N GLU A 69 10.89 6.01 -25.25
CA GLU A 69 11.12 5.65 -26.66
C GLU A 69 10.02 4.72 -27.20
N ALA A 70 9.46 3.87 -26.33
CA ALA A 70 8.31 3.02 -26.66
C ALA A 70 6.95 3.76 -26.67
N GLY A 71 6.91 5.08 -26.41
CA GLY A 71 5.69 5.90 -26.50
C GLY A 71 5.08 6.33 -25.16
N GLN A 72 5.89 6.60 -24.14
CA GLN A 72 5.48 7.01 -22.78
C GLN A 72 4.56 5.98 -22.10
N PHE A 73 5.15 5.11 -21.29
CA PHE A 73 4.40 4.10 -20.55
C PHE A 73 3.71 4.66 -19.31
N VAL A 74 2.38 4.53 -19.26
CA VAL A 74 1.56 4.73 -18.04
C VAL A 74 0.96 3.38 -17.67
N GLY A 75 1.45 2.77 -16.59
CA GLY A 75 0.99 1.47 -16.15
C GLY A 75 1.37 1.18 -14.71
N ARG A 76 0.88 0.06 -14.20
CA ARG A 76 1.11 -0.33 -12.80
C ARG A 76 2.58 -0.55 -12.51
N GLN A 77 3.27 -1.22 -13.42
CA GLN A 77 4.68 -1.58 -13.30
C GLN A 77 5.29 -1.61 -14.70
N PHE A 78 6.54 -1.17 -14.80
CA PHE A 78 7.40 -1.31 -15.97
C PHE A 78 8.62 -2.11 -15.55
N SER A 79 8.90 -3.21 -16.25
CA SER A 79 10.05 -4.07 -15.95
C SER A 79 10.99 -4.10 -17.14
N LYS A 80 12.28 -3.95 -16.85
CA LYS A 80 13.35 -4.09 -17.85
C LYS A 80 14.53 -4.87 -17.31
N SER A 81 15.25 -5.51 -18.22
CA SER A 81 16.49 -6.21 -17.92
C SER A 81 17.57 -5.77 -18.88
N TYR A 82 18.77 -5.51 -18.36
CA TYR A 82 19.91 -5.08 -19.17
C TYR A 82 21.23 -5.59 -18.59
N LYS A 83 22.24 -5.70 -19.45
CA LYS A 83 23.61 -6.03 -19.01
C LYS A 83 24.40 -4.74 -18.80
N SER A 84 25.31 -4.73 -17.84
CA SER A 84 26.28 -3.65 -17.69
C SER A 84 27.14 -3.51 -18.95
N ALA A 85 27.72 -2.34 -19.18
CA ALA A 85 28.55 -2.08 -20.37
C ALA A 85 29.72 -3.08 -20.54
N ASN A 86 30.23 -3.65 -19.46
CA ASN A 86 31.29 -4.67 -19.48
C ASN A 86 30.75 -6.12 -19.65
N GLY A 87 29.44 -6.31 -19.77
CA GLY A 87 28.77 -7.61 -19.94
C GLY A 87 28.81 -8.55 -18.73
N LYS A 88 29.42 -8.13 -17.62
CA LYS A 88 29.68 -8.98 -16.45
C LYS A 88 28.54 -9.01 -15.44
N LEU A 89 27.67 -8.00 -15.46
CA LEU A 89 26.53 -7.90 -14.55
C LEU A 89 25.23 -7.86 -15.36
N MET A 90 24.21 -8.50 -14.81
CA MET A 90 22.84 -8.43 -15.30
C MET A 90 22.02 -7.69 -14.26
N TRP A 91 21.27 -6.69 -14.71
CA TRP A 91 20.35 -5.91 -13.89
C TRP A 91 18.93 -6.28 -14.29
N LEU A 92 18.08 -6.42 -13.28
CA LEU A 92 16.64 -6.51 -13.42
C LEU A 92 16.05 -5.34 -12.64
N GLU A 93 15.31 -4.49 -13.31
CA GLU A 93 14.72 -3.29 -12.71
C GLU A 93 13.21 -3.31 -12.92
N THR A 94 12.47 -2.97 -11.86
CA THR A 94 11.03 -2.75 -11.92
C THR A 94 10.73 -1.36 -11.38
N GLN A 95 10.12 -0.54 -12.20
CA GLN A 95 9.71 0.81 -11.86
C GLN A 95 8.19 0.89 -11.73
N SER A 96 7.72 1.67 -10.76
CA SER A 96 6.31 1.97 -10.54
C SER A 96 6.18 3.37 -9.93
N ARG A 97 5.05 4.04 -10.16
CA ARG A 97 4.75 5.35 -9.57
C ARG A 97 3.33 5.39 -8.98
N PRO A 98 3.06 4.58 -7.95
CA PRO A 98 1.74 4.51 -7.33
C PRO A 98 1.49 5.74 -6.44
N LEU A 99 0.27 6.26 -6.47
CA LEU A 99 -0.23 7.24 -5.51
C LEU A 99 -1.63 6.83 -5.04
N PRO A 100 -1.76 6.31 -3.81
CA PRO A 100 -3.06 6.09 -3.18
C PRO A 100 -3.75 7.44 -2.94
N VAL A 101 -4.98 7.59 -3.41
CA VAL A 101 -5.77 8.83 -3.25
C VAL A 101 -7.16 8.51 -2.71
N PRO A 102 -7.52 9.02 -1.52
CA PRO A 102 -8.90 9.04 -1.07
C PRO A 102 -9.63 10.20 -1.77
N ARG A 103 -10.41 9.93 -2.83
CA ARG A 103 -11.17 11.00 -3.52
C ARG A 103 -12.23 11.63 -2.62
N ARG A 104 -12.66 10.91 -1.58
CA ARG A 104 -13.49 11.42 -0.48
C ARG A 104 -12.73 11.26 0.84
N PRO A 105 -11.90 12.25 1.21
CA PRO A 105 -11.12 12.19 2.44
C PRO A 105 -11.98 11.93 3.69
N ASP A 106 -13.19 12.49 3.74
CA ASP A 106 -14.13 12.34 4.86
C ASP A 106 -14.73 10.92 4.98
N SER A 107 -14.41 10.01 4.05
CA SER A 107 -14.86 8.62 4.11
C SER A 107 -14.03 7.74 5.05
N MET A 108 -12.97 8.31 5.65
CA MET A 108 -12.11 7.67 6.63
C MET A 108 -11.90 8.59 7.84
N VAL A 109 -11.85 7.99 9.03
CA VAL A 109 -11.55 8.72 10.27
C VAL A 109 -10.52 7.95 11.07
N SER A 110 -9.46 8.64 11.47
CA SER A 110 -8.47 8.12 12.41
C SER A 110 -8.72 8.69 13.79
N MET A 111 -8.93 7.83 14.78
CA MET A 111 -9.29 8.25 16.14
C MET A 111 -8.30 7.69 17.15
N LEU A 112 -7.75 8.55 18.02
CA LEU A 112 -7.04 8.11 19.22
C LEU A 112 -8.06 7.56 20.21
N VAL A 113 -7.97 6.27 20.52
CA VAL A 113 -8.96 5.56 21.36
C VAL A 113 -8.47 5.26 22.77
N VAL A 114 -7.16 5.35 23.01
CA VAL A 114 -6.57 5.25 24.36
C VAL A 114 -5.75 6.50 24.63
N THR A 115 -6.29 7.38 25.46
CA THR A 115 -5.52 8.47 26.09
C THR A 115 -4.96 7.93 27.41
N ALA A 116 -3.65 8.06 27.61
CA ALA A 116 -3.04 7.78 28.91
C ALA A 116 -3.57 8.78 29.96
#